data_AF-A0A6J4MR30-F1
#
_entry.id   AF-A0A6J4MR30-F1
#
_cell.length_a   1.000
_cell.length_b   1.000
_cell.length_c   1.000
_cell.angle_alpha   90.00
_cell.angle_beta   90.00
_cell.angle_gamma   90.00
#
_symmetry.space_group_name_H-M   'P 1'
#
loop_
_entity.id
_entity.type
_entity.pdbx_description
1 polymer ?
#
loop_
_entity_poly.entity_id
_entity_poly.type
_entity_poly.pdbx_seq_one_letter_code
_entity_poly.pdbx_strand_id
1 'polypeptide(L)' 'MAQTRAVMPARYVPLADELLQTTGVSDYSTLIGILLSRYGKHLLSTWEIANCQQAAPVNPQPSVEVPIAQPETFTPMEF' A
#
# COMPACT_ATOMS: atom_id res chain seq x y z
N MET A 1 -12.59 0.51 -14.35
CA MET A 1 -12.26 -0.01 -13.01
C MET A 1 -11.15 0.85 -12.45
N ALA A 2 -11.24 1.29 -11.19
CA ALA A 2 -10.20 2.09 -10.53
C ALA A 2 -9.34 1.17 -9.66
N GLN A 3 -8.01 1.31 -9.74
CA GLN A 3 -7.06 0.55 -8.93
C GLN A 3 -6.59 1.41 -7.76
N THR A 4 -6.69 0.87 -6.55
CA THR A 4 -6.28 1.56 -5.32
C THR A 4 -5.29 0.68 -4.56
N ARG A 5 -4.18 1.28 -4.09
CA ARG A 5 -3.21 0.61 -3.22
C ARG A 5 -3.47 1.01 -1.78
N ALA A 6 -3.78 0.04 -0.94
CA ALA A 6 -3.94 0.23 0.50
C ALA A 6 -2.73 -0.36 1.23
N VAL A 7 -2.20 0.37 2.22
CA VAL A 7 -1.15 -0.13 3.11
C VAL A 7 -1.78 -0.45 4.45
N MET A 8 -1.69 -1.71 4.86
CA MET A 8 -2.17 -2.15 6.17
C MET A 8 -1.00 -2.16 7.16
N PRO A 9 -1.10 -1.46 8.30
CA PRO A 9 -0.12 -1.56 9.37
C PRO A 9 -0.03 -2.99 9.91
N ALA A 10 1.19 -3.47 10.18
CA ALA A 10 1.47 -4.86 10.57
C ALA A 10 0.63 -5.34 11.78
N ARG A 11 0.31 -4.45 12.72
CA ARG A 11 -0.54 -4.75 13.89
C ARG A 11 -1.96 -5.22 13.56
N TYR A 12 -2.49 -4.87 12.39
CA TYR A 12 -3.84 -5.25 11.98
C TYR A 12 -3.87 -6.48 11.07
N VAL A 13 -2.71 -6.94 10.59
CA VAL A 13 -2.58 -8.16 9.78
C VAL A 13 -3.16 -9.40 10.49
N PRO A 14 -2.88 -9.68 11.78
CA PRO A 14 -3.45 -10.87 12.43
C PRO A 14 -4.98 -10.81 12.51
N LEU A 15 -5.55 -9.63 12.75
CA LEU A 15 -7.00 -9.44 12.76
C LEU A 15 -7.61 -9.64 11.37
N ALA A 16 -6.92 -9.18 10.32
CA ALA A 16 -7.36 -9.37 8.95
C ALA A 16 -7.29 -10.85 8.51
N ASP A 17 -6.33 -11.61 9.01
CA ASP A 17 -6.22 -13.06 8.78
C ASP A 17 -7.37 -13.83 9.46
N GLU A 18 -7.64 -13.54 10.73
CA GLU A 18 -8.80 -14.10 11.46
C GLU A 18 -10.12 -13.79 10.73
N LEU A 19 -10.26 -12.57 10.21
CA LEU A 19 -11.43 -12.18 9.43
C LEU A 19 -11.52 -12.94 8.11
N LEU A 20 -10.41 -13.14 7.38
CA LEU A 20 -10.37 -13.96 6.16
C LEU A 20 -10.85 -15.38 6.45
N GLN A 21 -10.32 -16.02 7.50
CA GLN A 21 -10.70 -17.36 7.91
C GLN A 21 -12.19 -17.45 8.28
N THR A 22 -12.69 -16.47 9.02
CA THR A 22 -14.10 -16.44 9.48
C THR A 22 -15.08 -16.18 8.34
N THR A 23 -14.74 -15.30 7.40
CA THR A 23 -15.63 -14.94 6.29
C THR A 23 -15.48 -15.84 5.07
N GLY A 24 -14.47 -16.71 5.04
CA GLY A 24 -14.22 -17.65 3.95
C GLY A 24 -13.75 -17.01 2.65
N VAL A 25 -13.25 -15.77 2.71
CA VAL A 25 -12.69 -15.06 1.55
C VAL A 25 -11.24 -15.46 1.33
N SER A 26 -10.79 -15.41 0.07
CA SER A 26 -9.44 -15.82 -0.31
C SER A 26 -8.43 -14.67 -0.32
N ASP A 27 -8.90 -13.43 -0.48
CA ASP A 27 -8.05 -12.26 -0.73
C ASP A 27 -8.41 -11.06 0.15
N TYR A 28 -7.39 -10.34 0.62
CA TYR A 28 -7.55 -9.10 1.39
C TYR A 28 -8.32 -8.01 0.62
N SER A 29 -8.16 -7.94 -0.70
CA SER A 29 -8.89 -6.98 -1.54
C SER A 29 -10.41 -7.20 -1.47
N THR A 30 -10.82 -8.46 -1.47
CA THR A 30 -12.24 -8.85 -1.36
C THR A 30 -12.75 -8.58 0.06
N LEU A 31 -11.96 -8.92 1.09
CA LEU A 31 -12.28 -8.58 2.47
C LEU A 31 -12.50 -7.07 2.65
N ILE A 32 -11.59 -6.25 2.13
CA ILE A 32 -11.70 -4.77 2.17
C ILE A 32 -12.96 -4.31 1.44
N GLY A 33 -13.26 -4.87 0.27
CA GLY A 33 -14.49 -4.56 -0.47
C GLY A 33 -15.77 -4.87 0.33
N ILE A 34 -15.81 -6.01 1.02
CA ILE A 34 -16.93 -6.40 1.89
C ILE A 34 -17.04 -5.43 3.08
N LEU A 35 -15.92 -5.10 3.71
CA LEU A 35 -15.88 -4.17 4.84
C LEU A 35 -16.40 -2.78 4.44
N LEU A 36 -15.95 -2.23 3.31
CA LEU A 36 -16.47 -0.95 2.80
C LEU A 36 -17.94 -1.04 2.42
N SER A 37 -18.39 -2.14 1.83
CA SER A 37 -19.79 -2.29 1.41
C SER A 37 -20.74 -2.39 2.60
N ARG A 38 -20.35 -3.14 3.64
CA ARG A 38 -21.17 -3.39 4.84
C ARG A 38 -21.10 -2.25 5.84
N TYR A 39 -19.91 -1.69 6.08
CA TYR A 39 -19.67 -0.68 7.10
C TYR A 39 -19.50 0.73 6.55
N GLY A 40 -19.34 0.93 5.24
CA GLY A 40 -19.09 2.25 4.66
C GLY A 40 -20.21 3.26 4.94
N LYS A 41 -21.48 2.83 4.84
CA LYS A 41 -22.63 3.70 5.19
C LYS A 41 -22.67 4.04 6.68
N HIS A 42 -22.34 3.07 7.52
CA HIS A 42 -22.25 3.28 8.96
C HIS A 42 -21.11 4.26 9.28
N LEU A 43 -19.94 4.05 8.67
CA LEU A 43 -18.77 4.92 8.81
C LEU A 43 -19.11 6.36 8.42
N LEU A 44 -19.78 6.58 7.27
CA LEU A 44 -20.24 7.91 6.85
C LEU A 44 -21.21 8.55 7.85
N SER A 45 -22.02 7.74 8.53
CA SER A 45 -22.98 8.22 9.53
C SER A 45 -22.34 8.46 10.91
N THR A 46 -21.25 7.77 11.25
CA THR A 46 -20.56 7.92 12.55
C THR A 46 -19.37 8.88 12.47
N TRP A 47 -18.83 9.11 11.28
CA TRP A 47 -17.87 10.17 11.00
C TRP A 47 -18.59 11.52 10.94
N GLU A 48 -18.94 12.06 12.10
CA GLU A 48 -19.08 13.52 12.23
C GLU A 48 -17.69 14.15 12.04
N ILE A 49 -17.40 14.55 10.80
CA ILE A 49 -16.57 15.71 10.42
C ILE A 49 -15.35 15.95 11.33
N ALA A 50 -14.37 15.05 11.31
CA ALA A 50 -13.03 15.35 11.83
C ALA A 50 -12.06 15.42 10.66
N ASN A 51 -12.11 16.54 9.93
CA ASN A 51 -11.00 17.16 9.19
C ASN A 51 -9.88 16.18 8.77
N CYS A 52 -10.13 15.30 7.80
CA CYS A 52 -9.03 14.66 7.09
C CYS A 52 -8.37 15.75 6.26
N GLN A 53 -7.30 16.35 6.79
CA GLN A 53 -6.32 17.05 5.96
C GLN A 53 -5.98 16.09 4.82
N GLN A 54 -6.39 16.46 3.61
CA GLN A 54 -6.10 15.72 2.39
C GLN A 54 -4.62 15.38 2.42
N ALA A 55 -4.29 14.08 2.48
CA ALA A 55 -2.93 13.64 2.25
C ALA A 55 -2.55 14.16 0.85
N ALA A 56 -1.57 15.05 0.82
CA ALA A 56 -1.10 15.64 -0.43
C ALA A 56 -0.75 14.51 -1.43
N PRO A 57 -1.05 14.68 -2.72
CA PRO A 57 -0.75 13.69 -3.72
C PRO A 57 0.75 13.39 -3.70
N VAL A 58 1.12 12.14 -3.38
CA VAL A 58 2.46 11.62 -3.56
C VAL A 58 2.73 11.57 -5.07
N ASN A 59 3.50 12.54 -5.53
CA ASN A 59 4.04 12.59 -6.88
C ASN A 59 4.83 11.29 -7.13
N PRO A 60 4.58 10.54 -8.22
CA PRO A 60 5.40 9.37 -8.53
C PRO A 60 6.80 9.84 -8.90
N GLN A 61 7.75 9.74 -7.96
CA GLN A 61 9.17 9.77 -8.30
C GLN A 61 9.49 8.53 -9.13
N PRO A 62 10.02 8.66 -10.37
CA PRO A 62 10.53 7.53 -11.11
C PRO A 62 11.75 6.94 -10.38
N SER A 63 11.68 5.63 -10.17
CA SER A 63 12.75 4.80 -9.61
C SER A 63 13.82 4.56 -10.69
N VAL A 64 15.03 5.05 -10.49
CA VAL A 64 16.31 4.63 -11.11
C VAL A 64 17.39 5.00 -10.08
N GLU A 65 18.42 4.24 -9.72
CA GLU A 65 19.04 3.03 -10.24
C GLU A 65 19.92 2.48 -9.09
N VAL A 66 20.08 1.17 -9.02
CA VAL A 66 20.97 0.47 -8.08
C VAL A 66 22.43 0.81 -8.42
N PRO A 67 23.30 1.21 -7.48
CA PRO A 67 24.73 1.31 -7.78
C PRO A 67 25.31 -0.10 -7.93
N ILE A 68 25.39 -0.58 -9.16
CA ILE A 68 26.25 -1.71 -9.54
C ILE A 68 27.70 -1.20 -9.45
N ALA A 69 28.47 -1.78 -8.54
CA ALA A 69 29.89 -1.54 -8.40
C ALA A 69 30.61 -1.83 -9.72
N GLN A 70 31.27 -0.82 -10.29
CA GLN A 70 32.15 -0.98 -11.44
C GLN A 70 33.45 -1.67 -10.98
N PRO A 71 33.89 -2.78 -11.59
CA PRO A 71 35.23 -3.29 -11.36
C PRO A 71 36.24 -2.41 -12.11
N GLU A 72 37.27 -1.97 -11.38
CA GLU A 72 38.34 -1.07 -11.83
C GLU A 72 39.04 -1.59 -13.09
N THR A 73 38.92 -0.86 -14.20
CA THR A 73 39.71 -1.11 -15.41
C THR A 73 40.99 -0.29 -15.35
N PHE A 74 42.10 -1.00 -15.11
CA PHE A 74 43.47 -0.56 -15.32
C PHE A 74 43.62 0.13 -16.68
N THR A 75 44.09 1.38 -16.69
CA THR A 75 44.57 2.05 -17.91
C THR A 75 46.10 2.00 -17.93
N PRO A 76 46.74 1.35 -18.92
CA PRO A 76 48.18 1.47 -19.13
C PRO A 76 48.52 2.85 -19.70
N MET A 77 49.52 3.51 -19.11
CA MET A 77 50.03 4.81 -19.54
C MET A 77 50.77 4.64 -20.87
N GLU A 78 50.32 5.34 -21.92
CA GLU A 78 50.95 5.35 -23.25
C GLU A 78 52.29 6.12 -23.25
N PHE A 79 53.12 5.72 -24.22
CA PHE A 79 54.55 6.00 -24.45
C PHE A 79 55.02 7.46 -24.39
#